data_AF-A0A5K1A715-F1
#
_entry.id   AF-A0A5K1A715-F1
#
_cell.length_a   1.000
_cell.length_b   1.000
_cell.length_c   1.000
_cell.angle_alpha   90.00
_cell.angle_beta   90.00
_cell.angle_gamma   90.00
#
_symmetry.space_group_name_H-M   'P 1'
#
loop_
_entity.id
_entity.type
_entity.pdbx_description
1 polymer ?
#
loop_
_entity_poly.entity_id
_entity_poly.type
_entity_poly.pdbx_seq_one_letter_code
_entity_poly.pdbx_strand_id
1 'polypeptide(L)' 'RILIFPKGNNVDHLSMYLDVADSATLPYGWSRYAQFSLAVVNQIHSKYSIRK' A
#
# COMPACT_ATOMS: atom_id res chain seq x y z
N ARG A 1 -2.74 -8.00 0.05
CA ARG A 1 -3.82 -7.10 -0.43
C ARG A 1 -3.36 -5.65 -0.28
N ILE A 2 -3.98 -4.68 -0.97
CA ILE A 2 -3.70 -3.26 -0.78
C ILE A 2 -4.82 -2.66 0.08
N LEU A 3 -4.46 -1.93 1.13
CA LEU A 3 -5.37 -1.15 1.94
C LEU A 3 -5.26 0.32 1.51
N ILE A 4 -6.40 0.97 1.29
CA ILE A 4 -6.45 2.36 0.81
C ILE A 4 -7.37 3.17 1.73
N PHE A 5 -6.84 4.28 2.24
CA PHE A 5 -7.58 5.23 3.07
C PHE A 5 -7.57 6.59 2.37
N PRO A 6 -8.61 6.94 1.60
CA PRO A 6 -8.63 8.16 0.80
C PRO A 6 -8.48 9.45 1.62
N LYS A 7 -8.98 9.43 2.87
CA LYS A 7 -8.87 10.53 3.84
C LYS A 7 -7.73 10.36 4.85
N GLY A 8 -6.82 9.43 4.57
CA GLY A 8 -5.72 9.09 5.46
C GLY A 8 -6.10 8.28 6.69
N ASN A 9 -5.07 7.93 7.45
CA ASN A 9 -5.16 7.22 8.72
C ASN A 9 -4.55 8.11 9.81
N ASN A 10 -5.39 8.96 10.43
CA ASN A 10 -5.00 10.05 11.34
C ASN A 10 -4.13 11.16 10.70
N VAL A 11 -4.24 11.35 9.39
CA VAL A 11 -3.54 12.40 8.62
C VAL A 11 -4.43 12.89 7.47
N ASP A 12 -4.17 14.09 6.94
CA ASP A 12 -4.97 14.70 5.87
C ASP A 12 -4.49 14.34 4.45
N HIS A 13 -3.86 13.18 4.30
CA HIS A 13 -3.28 12.71 3.04
C HIS A 13 -3.69 11.27 2.75
N LEU A 14 -3.75 10.90 1.46
CA LEU A 14 -3.98 9.52 1.04
C LEU A 14 -2.97 8.59 1.70
N SER A 15 -3.46 7.55 2.38
CA SER A 15 -2.62 6.51 2.96
C SER A 15 -2.86 5.18 2.24
N MET A 16 -1.77 4.50 1.87
CA MET A 16 -1.78 3.21 1.17
C MET A 16 -0.84 2.24 1.87
N TYR A 17 -1.29 1.00 2.09
CA TYR A 17 -0.52 -0.03 2.78
C TYR A 17 -0.56 -1.35 2.02
N LEU A 18 0.55 -2.10 2.07
CA LEU A 18 0.60 -3.48 1.62
C LEU A 18 0.35 -4.40 2.81
N ASP A 19 -0.67 -5.25 2.71
CA ASP A 19 -0.99 -6.24 3.73
C ASP A 19 -0.66 -7.66 3.29
N VAL A 20 -0.17 -8.44 4.23
CA VAL A 20 0.22 -9.84 4.07
C VAL A 20 -0.99 -10.72 4.36
N ALA A 21 -1.32 -11.61 3.41
CA ALA A 21 -2.43 -12.55 3.59
C ALA A 21 -2.17 -13.46 4.80
N ASP A 22 -3.23 -13.76 5.55
CA ASP A 22 -3.23 -14.69 6.68
C ASP A 22 -2.21 -14.37 7.78
N SER A 23 -1.82 -13.09 7.90
CA SER A 23 -0.81 -12.62 8.85
C SER A 23 -1.09 -13.02 10.29
N ALA A 24 -2.36 -13.14 10.68
CA ALA A 24 -2.79 -13.61 12.01
C ALA A 24 -2.50 -15.10 12.28
N THR A 25 -2.30 -15.91 11.24
CA THR A 25 -1.99 -17.35 11.36
C THR A 25 -0.50 -17.64 11.31
N LEU A 26 0.32 -16.63 10.98
CA LEU A 26 1.76 -16.79 10.87
C LEU A 26 2.38 -16.94 12.27
N PRO A 27 3.45 -17.75 12.39
CA PRO A 27 4.14 -17.94 13.65
C PRO A 27 4.76 -16.63 14.13
N TYR A 28 4.93 -16.52 15.45
CA TYR A 28 5.60 -15.39 16.07
C TYR A 28 7.02 -15.21 15.49
N GLY A 29 7.40 -13.97 15.19
CA GLY A 29 8.72 -13.64 14.64
C GLY A 29 8.89 -13.87 13.14
N TRP A 30 7.82 -14.20 12.41
CA TRP A 30 7.89 -14.36 10.96
C TRP A 30 8.30 -13.06 10.25
N SER A 31 9.10 -13.20 9.20
CA SER A 31 9.49 -12.11 8.32
C SER A 31 9.56 -12.60 6.87
N ARG A 32 9.35 -11.68 5.92
CA ARG A 32 9.48 -11.96 4.49
C ARG A 32 10.00 -10.74 3.76
N TYR A 33 10.98 -10.97 2.90
CA TYR A 33 11.43 -9.97 1.94
C TYR A 33 10.42 -9.86 0.81
N ALA A 34 9.97 -8.64 0.54
CA ALA A 34 9.12 -8.33 -0.60
C ALA A 34 9.70 -7.12 -1.33
N GLN A 35 9.95 -7.28 -2.62
CA GLN A 35 10.24 -6.16 -3.49
C GLN A 35 8.91 -5.64 -4.05
N PHE A 36 8.57 -4.40 -3.74
CA PHE A 36 7.30 -3.80 -4.16
C PHE A 36 7.47 -2.33 -4.52
N SER A 37 6.49 -1.79 -5.24
CA SER A 37 6.28 -0.35 -5.41
C SER A 37 4.78 -0.09 -5.44
N LEU A 38 4.38 1.11 -5.00
CA LEU A 38 2.99 1.57 -4.99
C LEU A 38 2.85 2.73 -5.97
N ALA A 39 1.76 2.75 -6.72
CA ALA A 39 1.50 3.82 -7.67
C ALA A 39 0.06 4.34 -7.59
N VAL A 40 -0.09 5.65 -7.75
CA VAL A 40 -1.38 6.31 -7.99
C VAL A 40 -1.41 6.72 -9.46
N VAL A 41 -2.29 6.07 -10.22
CA VAL A 41 -2.38 6.26 -11.67
C VAL A 41 -3.38 7.36 -11.97
N ASN A 42 -2.93 8.38 -12.68
CA ASN A 42 -3.83 9.36 -13.28
C ASN A 42 -4.33 8.80 -14.62
N GLN A 43 -5.61 8.43 -14.69
CA GLN A 43 -6.18 7.75 -15.86
C GLN A 43 -6.33 8.66 -17.09
N ILE A 44 -6.38 9.98 -16.90
CA ILE A 44 -6.52 10.94 -18.02
C ILE A 44 -5.12 11.34 -18.52
N HIS A 45 -4.21 11.60 -17.59
CA HIS A 45 -2.89 12.15 -17.87
C HIS A 45 -1.81 11.30 -17.20
N SER A 46 -1.39 10.22 -17.87
CA SER A 46 -0.44 9.24 -17.35
C SER A 46 0.86 9.87 -16.80
N LYS A 47 1.33 10.96 -17.43
CA LYS A 47 2.53 11.73 -17.01
C LYS A 47 2.47 12.30 -15.59
N TYR A 48 1.27 12.44 -15.01
CA TYR A 48 1.08 12.90 -13.63
C TYR A 48 0.86 11.74 -12.65
N SER A 49 1.03 10.49 -13.07
CA SER A 49 1.01 9.34 -12.16
C SER A 49 2.26 9.36 -11.28
N ILE A 50 2.09 8.97 -10.02
CA ILE A 50 3.20 8.87 -9.06
C ILE A 50 3.48 7.41 -8.72
N ARG A 51 4.75 7.04 -8.55
CA ARG A 51 5.20 5.73 -8.08
C ARG A 51 6.23 5.92 -6.96
N LYS A 52 6.14 5.09 -5.93
CA LYS A 52 7.08 5.03 -4.80
C LYS A 52 7.49 3.59 -4.54
#